data_AF-A0A4P6F4X7-F1
#
_entry.id   AF-A0A4P6F4X7-F1
#
_cell.length_a   1.000
_cell.length_b   1.000
_cell.length_c   1.000
_cell.angle_alpha   90.00
_cell.angle_beta   90.00
_cell.angle_gamma   90.00
#
_symmetry.space_group_name_H-M   'P 1'
#
loop_
_entity.id
_entity.type
_entity.pdbx_description
1 polymer ?
#
loop_
_entity_poly.entity_id
_entity_poly.type
_entity_poly.pdbx_seq_one_letter_code
_entity_poly.pdbx_strand_id
1 'polypeptide(L)'
;MTLINGNYLELQGSYLFSEVAKRRTKFAQENPNAEIISLGIGDVTRGLPEAVIKAMHSAVDEMAVPGSFRGYGPEQGYDFLINAIIENDYKARGIDIQANEVFLSDGSKCDVGNIQEIFSNDTIVAVQDPVYPVYVDTNVMAGRSGKFNKETNRYDNIVYLECTADNNFKPSLPDRKADLIYLCYPNNPTGMTLSKDELKKWVDYAKANNAIILYDSAYEAFIQEEDVPHSIYEIEGAKEVAIEFRSFSKTAGFTGIRCAYTVVPRELKGFTPDGQQVLLNDLWNRRHTTKFNGVSYVTQRGAAAIYSPEGKEQIKALVDYYMTNAKIIREGLASIGLEVYGGVNAPYIWLKTPNGLDSWAFFDKLLSEANIVGTPGVGFGQSGQGYFRLTAFGSRENTEKAVERIRGLSL
;
A
#
# COMPACT_ATOMS: atom_id res chain seq x y z
N MET A 1 6.44 35.47 -18.20
CA MET A 1 5.42 34.41 -18.00
C MET A 1 6.09 33.28 -17.25
N THR A 2 5.52 32.84 -16.14
CA THR A 2 6.03 31.68 -15.38
C THR A 2 5.44 30.40 -15.97
N LEU A 3 6.27 29.46 -16.39
CA LEU A 3 5.81 28.16 -16.91
C LEU A 3 5.52 27.21 -15.74
N ILE A 4 4.41 26.48 -15.80
CA ILE A 4 4.07 25.40 -14.85
C ILE A 4 4.73 24.08 -15.24
N ASN A 5 4.73 23.09 -14.34
CA ASN A 5 5.07 21.71 -14.71
C ASN A 5 3.93 21.13 -15.57
N GLY A 6 4.16 21.04 -16.89
CA GLY A 6 3.17 20.55 -17.84
C GLY A 6 2.74 19.09 -17.62
N ASN A 7 3.55 18.27 -16.94
CA ASN A 7 3.24 16.87 -16.69
C ASN A 7 1.99 16.68 -15.81
N TYR A 8 1.67 17.65 -14.95
CA TYR A 8 0.43 17.62 -14.16
C TYR A 8 -0.84 17.68 -15.02
N LEU A 9 -0.74 18.16 -16.26
CA LEU A 9 -1.87 18.22 -17.20
C LEU A 9 -2.14 16.88 -17.89
N GLU A 10 -1.24 15.90 -17.77
CA GLU A 10 -1.41 14.55 -18.31
C GLU A 10 -2.21 13.64 -17.37
N LEU A 11 -2.39 14.02 -16.09
CA LEU A 11 -3.17 13.26 -15.12
C LEU A 11 -4.63 13.15 -15.55
N GLN A 12 -5.17 11.93 -15.54
CA GLN A 12 -6.57 11.68 -15.89
C GLN A 12 -7.49 11.71 -14.67
N GLY A 13 -8.63 12.39 -14.82
CA GLY A 13 -9.70 12.42 -13.81
C GLY A 13 -9.31 13.06 -12.48
N SER A 14 -10.26 13.08 -11.54
CA SER A 14 -9.94 13.30 -10.13
C SER A 14 -9.40 11.99 -9.53
N TYR A 15 -8.45 12.10 -8.61
CA TYR A 15 -7.93 10.96 -7.84
C TYR A 15 -9.09 10.07 -7.34
N LEU A 16 -9.06 8.76 -7.63
CA LEU A 16 -10.15 7.78 -7.40
C LEU A 16 -10.97 8.03 -6.12
N PHE A 17 -10.27 8.19 -4.99
CA PHE A 17 -10.90 8.33 -3.68
C PHE A 17 -11.64 9.66 -3.51
N SER A 18 -11.24 10.71 -4.24
CA SER A 18 -11.94 11.99 -4.31
C SER A 18 -13.30 11.86 -5.00
N GLU A 19 -13.37 11.13 -6.12
CA GLU A 19 -14.64 10.91 -6.83
C GLU A 19 -15.62 10.04 -6.02
N VAL A 20 -15.12 8.96 -5.39
CA VAL A 20 -15.91 8.14 -4.47
C VAL A 20 -16.48 8.99 -3.33
N ALA A 21 -15.64 9.85 -2.71
CA ALA A 21 -16.07 10.74 -1.64
C ALA A 21 -17.14 11.75 -2.11
N LYS A 22 -16.97 12.32 -3.30
CA LYS A 22 -17.94 13.26 -3.89
C LYS A 22 -19.30 12.62 -4.10
N ARG A 23 -19.36 11.42 -4.70
CA ARG A 23 -20.62 10.69 -4.93
C ARG A 23 -21.30 10.27 -3.63
N ARG A 24 -20.52 9.76 -2.67
CA ARG A 24 -21.03 9.45 -1.32
C ARG A 24 -21.65 10.67 -0.66
N THR A 25 -20.96 11.80 -0.65
CA THR A 25 -21.44 13.05 -0.03
C THR A 25 -22.74 13.53 -0.67
N LYS A 26 -22.81 13.52 -2.01
CA LYS A 26 -24.03 13.87 -2.74
C LYS A 26 -25.20 12.94 -2.35
N PHE A 27 -24.97 11.63 -2.37
CA PHE A 27 -26.01 10.66 -1.98
C PHE A 27 -26.49 10.84 -0.54
N ALA A 28 -25.58 11.12 0.40
CA ALA A 28 -25.92 11.38 1.80
C ALA A 28 -26.77 12.67 1.97
N GLN A 29 -26.50 13.71 1.18
CA GLN A 29 -27.29 14.94 1.17
C GLN A 29 -28.69 14.72 0.60
N GLU A 30 -28.80 13.94 -0.47
CA GLU A 30 -30.08 13.61 -1.12
C GLU A 30 -30.91 12.62 -0.30
N ASN A 31 -30.27 11.81 0.55
CA ASN A 31 -30.90 10.76 1.35
C ASN A 31 -30.47 10.87 2.84
N PRO A 32 -30.95 11.86 3.61
CA PRO A 32 -30.48 12.11 4.97
C PRO A 32 -30.75 10.95 5.97
N ASN A 33 -31.71 10.08 5.65
CA ASN A 33 -32.04 8.90 6.47
C ASN A 33 -31.31 7.63 6.00
N ALA A 34 -30.49 7.72 4.94
CA ALA A 34 -29.71 6.60 4.44
C ALA A 34 -28.62 6.22 5.45
N GLU A 35 -28.72 5.01 5.99
CA GLU A 35 -27.65 4.44 6.80
C GLU A 35 -26.54 3.89 5.89
N ILE A 36 -25.61 4.77 5.51
CA ILE A 36 -24.50 4.45 4.60
C ILE A 36 -23.40 3.67 5.31
N ILE A 37 -23.10 2.46 4.85
CA ILE A 37 -21.98 1.65 5.31
C ILE A 37 -20.80 1.83 4.34
N SER A 38 -19.65 2.25 4.88
CA SER A 38 -18.45 2.47 4.07
C SER A 38 -17.45 1.34 4.19
N LEU A 39 -17.33 0.56 3.12
CA LEU A 39 -16.30 -0.44 2.85
C LEU A 39 -15.36 0.01 1.71
N GLY A 40 -15.16 1.33 1.57
CA GLY A 40 -14.41 2.00 0.51
C GLY A 40 -12.90 2.15 0.75
N ILE A 41 -12.46 3.33 1.18
CA ILE A 41 -11.05 3.83 1.17
C ILE A 41 -10.02 2.93 1.88
N GLY A 42 -10.46 1.98 2.70
CA GLY A 42 -9.59 1.07 3.41
C GLY A 42 -8.92 1.72 4.62
N ASP A 43 -9.63 2.60 5.33
CA ASP A 43 -9.18 3.23 6.58
C ASP A 43 -9.58 2.37 7.77
N VAL A 44 -8.70 2.23 8.76
CA VAL A 44 -8.98 1.44 9.96
C VAL A 44 -10.05 2.12 10.79
N THR A 45 -10.80 1.34 11.56
CA THR A 45 -11.97 1.80 12.32
C THR A 45 -11.88 1.54 13.82
N ARG A 46 -10.86 0.80 14.27
CA ARG A 46 -10.61 0.53 15.70
C ARG A 46 -9.64 1.57 16.24
N GLY A 47 -9.81 1.92 17.52
CA GLY A 47 -8.88 2.81 18.21
C GLY A 47 -7.46 2.24 18.27
N LEU A 48 -6.50 3.12 18.49
CA LEU A 48 -5.10 2.71 18.68
C LEU A 48 -4.98 1.75 19.88
N PRO A 49 -4.09 0.75 19.80
CA PRO A 49 -3.81 -0.15 20.91
C PRO A 49 -3.43 0.60 22.20
N GLU A 50 -3.77 0.03 23.35
CA GLU A 50 -3.50 0.66 24.66
C GLU A 50 -2.00 0.89 24.90
N ALA A 51 -1.15 -0.07 24.49
CA ALA A 51 0.30 0.07 24.61
C ALA A 51 0.82 1.28 23.83
N VAL A 52 0.28 1.51 22.63
CA VAL A 52 0.60 2.65 21.77
C VAL A 52 0.16 3.95 22.44
N ILE A 53 -1.09 4.04 22.87
CA ILE A 53 -1.64 5.24 23.52
C ILE A 53 -0.85 5.61 24.77
N LYS A 54 -0.55 4.63 25.63
CA LYS A 54 0.25 4.83 26.83
C LYS A 54 1.64 5.38 26.50
N ALA A 55 2.32 4.80 25.51
CA ALA A 55 3.65 5.25 25.09
C ALA A 55 3.62 6.67 24.50
N MET A 56 2.59 7.00 23.72
CA MET A 56 2.41 8.35 23.18
C MET A 56 2.15 9.38 24.28
N HIS A 57 1.29 9.09 25.27
CA HIS A 57 1.08 9.98 26.41
C HIS A 57 2.36 10.21 27.21
N SER A 58 3.10 9.15 27.56
CA SER A 58 4.37 9.30 28.26
C SER A 58 5.38 10.13 27.46
N ALA A 59 5.41 10.02 26.12
CA ALA A 59 6.27 10.82 25.28
C ALA A 59 5.87 12.31 25.25
N VAL A 60 4.56 12.61 25.28
CA VAL A 60 4.06 13.98 25.41
C VAL A 60 4.50 14.59 26.75
N ASP A 61 4.32 13.85 27.84
CA ASP A 61 4.72 14.30 29.18
C ASP A 61 6.24 14.49 29.28
N GLU A 62 7.04 13.61 28.67
CA GLU A 62 8.51 13.74 28.58
C GLU A 62 8.92 15.05 27.91
N MET A 63 8.21 15.46 26.86
CA MET A 63 8.51 16.71 26.14
C MET A 63 8.08 17.98 26.89
N ALA A 64 7.27 17.88 27.95
CA ALA A 64 6.90 19.03 28.76
C ALA A 64 8.04 19.51 29.68
N VAL A 65 9.08 18.69 29.88
CA VAL A 65 10.20 18.97 30.78
C VAL A 65 11.41 19.46 29.97
N PRO A 66 11.98 20.65 30.25
CA PRO A 66 13.10 21.20 29.48
C PRO A 66 14.32 20.27 29.35
N GLY A 67 14.61 19.46 30.37
CA GLY A 67 15.75 18.52 30.37
C GLY A 67 15.55 17.26 29.51
N SER A 68 14.32 16.92 29.15
CA SER A 68 13.99 15.75 28.32
C SER A 68 13.23 16.11 27.03
N PHE A 69 13.06 17.40 26.76
CA PHE A 69 12.47 17.90 25.53
C PHE A 69 13.20 17.37 24.29
N ARG A 70 12.42 16.92 23.29
CA ARG A 70 12.93 16.41 22.01
C ARG A 70 12.57 17.41 20.92
N GLY A 71 13.59 18.14 20.43
CA GLY A 71 13.47 19.05 19.29
C GLY A 71 13.47 18.29 17.95
N TYR A 72 14.14 18.84 16.93
CA TYR A 72 14.39 18.06 15.70
C TYR A 72 15.16 16.79 16.04
N GLY A 73 14.59 15.66 15.63
CA GLY A 73 15.20 14.34 15.79
C GLY A 73 16.17 14.01 14.64
N PRO A 74 16.85 12.87 14.73
CA PRO A 74 17.60 12.33 13.59
C PRO A 74 16.64 12.11 12.41
N GLU A 75 17.01 12.60 11.23
CA GLU A 75 16.12 12.62 10.06
C GLU A 75 15.72 11.20 9.64
N GLN A 76 16.63 10.23 9.73
CA GLN A 76 16.37 8.82 9.43
C GLN A 76 15.43 8.13 10.45
N GLY A 77 15.29 8.68 11.66
CA GLY A 77 14.56 8.06 12.76
C GLY A 77 15.41 7.80 13.99
N TYR A 78 14.76 7.67 15.16
CA TYR A 78 15.44 7.34 16.40
C TYR A 78 15.83 5.86 16.47
N ASP A 79 17.04 5.61 16.97
CA ASP A 79 17.62 4.26 17.11
C ASP A 79 16.70 3.27 17.81
N PHE A 80 15.93 3.69 18.83
CA PHE A 80 15.06 2.78 19.56
C PHE A 80 14.00 2.12 18.66
N LEU A 81 13.49 2.86 17.66
CA LEU A 81 12.48 2.33 16.75
C LEU A 81 13.15 1.57 15.60
N ILE A 82 14.26 2.09 15.06
CA ILE A 82 15.04 1.39 14.03
C ILE A 82 15.48 0.01 14.53
N ASN A 83 16.04 -0.07 15.74
CA ASN A 83 16.46 -1.34 16.34
C ASN A 83 15.27 -2.26 16.61
N ALA A 84 14.12 -1.73 17.06
CA ALA A 84 12.91 -2.52 17.24
C ALA A 84 12.41 -3.12 15.92
N ILE A 85 12.42 -2.34 14.83
CA ILE A 85 12.08 -2.82 13.49
C ILE A 85 13.03 -3.94 13.06
N ILE A 86 14.34 -3.74 13.17
CA ILE A 86 15.35 -4.72 12.76
C ILE A 86 15.18 -6.04 13.51
N GLU A 87 15.06 -5.99 14.84
CA GLU A 87 14.97 -7.20 15.66
C GLU A 87 13.67 -7.97 15.40
N ASN A 88 12.54 -7.28 15.20
CA ASN A 88 11.22 -7.91 15.16
C ASN A 88 10.71 -8.23 13.75
N ASP A 89 11.00 -7.39 12.76
CA ASP A 89 10.47 -7.55 11.40
C ASP A 89 11.44 -8.31 10.49
N TYR A 90 12.75 -8.24 10.75
CA TYR A 90 13.79 -8.79 9.88
C TYR A 90 14.59 -9.92 10.53
N LYS A 91 15.29 -9.64 11.63
CA LYS A 91 16.17 -10.64 12.28
C LYS A 91 15.41 -11.83 12.85
N ALA A 92 14.20 -11.62 13.37
CA ALA A 92 13.30 -12.70 13.78
C ALA A 92 12.93 -13.65 12.61
N ARG A 93 13.13 -13.22 11.36
CA ARG A 93 12.93 -13.99 10.12
C ARG A 93 14.26 -14.44 9.49
N GLY A 94 15.39 -14.25 10.17
CA GLY A 94 16.71 -14.59 9.64
C GLY A 94 17.25 -13.62 8.60
N ILE A 95 16.69 -12.41 8.50
CA ILE A 95 17.12 -11.37 7.55
C ILE A 95 18.07 -10.40 8.26
N ASP A 96 19.24 -10.14 7.67
CA ASP A 96 20.21 -9.17 8.17
C ASP A 96 20.01 -7.79 7.50
N ILE A 97 19.52 -6.83 8.30
CA ILE A 97 19.35 -5.43 7.94
C ILE A 97 20.09 -4.56 8.96
N GLN A 98 20.85 -3.59 8.47
CA GLN A 98 21.63 -2.66 9.28
C GLN A 98 20.83 -1.38 9.58
N ALA A 99 21.12 -0.71 10.70
CA ALA A 99 20.40 0.50 11.12
C ALA A 99 20.38 1.60 10.05
N ASN A 100 21.49 1.77 9.31
CA ASN A 100 21.61 2.77 8.26
C ASN A 100 20.95 2.36 6.92
N GLU A 101 20.27 1.22 6.87
CA GLU A 101 19.43 0.78 5.75
C GLU A 101 17.95 1.13 6.00
N VAL A 102 17.56 1.51 7.22
CA VAL A 102 16.17 1.80 7.61
C VAL A 102 15.93 3.30 7.68
N PHE A 103 14.88 3.78 7.01
CA PHE A 103 14.49 5.19 6.97
C PHE A 103 13.03 5.33 7.41
N LEU A 104 12.77 5.96 8.56
CA LEU A 104 11.43 6.22 9.04
C LEU A 104 10.76 7.38 8.28
N SER A 105 9.47 7.26 8.01
CA SER A 105 8.72 8.27 7.27
C SER A 105 7.32 8.50 7.83
N ASP A 106 6.66 9.55 7.36
CA ASP A 106 5.27 9.88 7.68
C ASP A 106 4.25 9.02 6.91
N GLY A 107 4.69 8.05 6.11
CA GLY A 107 3.80 7.12 5.43
C GLY A 107 4.38 6.48 4.17
N SER A 108 4.02 5.22 3.92
CA SER A 108 4.41 4.51 2.69
C SER A 108 3.94 5.23 1.42
N LYS A 109 2.78 5.92 1.43
CA LYS A 109 2.35 6.78 0.31
C LYS A 109 3.40 7.86 -0.03
N CYS A 110 3.98 8.49 0.99
CA CYS A 110 5.02 9.49 0.80
C CYS A 110 6.30 8.82 0.28
N ASP A 111 6.70 7.69 0.84
CA ASP A 111 7.91 7.00 0.41
C ASP A 111 7.83 6.53 -1.03
N VAL A 112 6.81 5.74 -1.38
CA VAL A 112 6.65 5.18 -2.72
C VAL A 112 6.43 6.28 -3.76
N GLY A 113 5.74 7.36 -3.41
CA GLY A 113 5.55 8.49 -4.31
C GLY A 113 6.81 9.32 -4.56
N ASN A 114 7.73 9.35 -3.59
CA ASN A 114 8.94 10.16 -3.65
C ASN A 114 10.19 9.37 -4.05
N ILE A 115 10.19 8.04 -3.93
CA ILE A 115 11.37 7.23 -4.26
C ILE A 115 11.81 7.40 -5.71
N GLN A 116 10.88 7.71 -6.61
CA GLN A 116 11.19 7.98 -8.01
C GLN A 116 12.15 9.16 -8.20
N GLU A 117 12.27 10.09 -7.23
CA GLU A 117 13.09 11.31 -7.36
C GLU A 117 14.58 11.03 -7.47
N ILE A 118 15.06 9.86 -7.02
CA ILE A 118 16.48 9.49 -7.09
C ILE A 118 16.87 8.78 -8.40
N PHE A 119 15.91 8.59 -9.32
CA PHE A 119 16.11 7.90 -10.60
C PHE A 119 16.00 8.86 -11.79
N SER A 120 16.62 8.49 -12.92
CA SER A 120 16.56 9.29 -14.15
C SER A 120 15.12 9.46 -14.65
N ASN A 121 14.83 10.56 -15.36
CA ASN A 121 13.55 10.74 -16.04
C ASN A 121 13.34 9.76 -17.21
N ASP A 122 14.42 9.18 -17.74
CA ASP A 122 14.37 8.22 -18.85
C ASP A 122 14.05 6.78 -18.41
N THR A 123 13.89 6.57 -17.11
CA THR A 123 13.63 5.28 -16.49
C THR A 123 12.27 4.72 -16.93
N ILE A 124 12.24 3.49 -17.44
CA ILE A 124 11.00 2.79 -17.79
C ILE A 124 10.45 2.10 -16.53
N VAL A 125 9.20 2.40 -16.20
CA VAL A 125 8.54 1.85 -15.00
C VAL A 125 7.56 0.74 -15.37
N ALA A 126 7.59 -0.35 -14.63
CA ALA A 126 6.59 -1.41 -14.65
C ALA A 126 5.73 -1.38 -13.38
N VAL A 127 4.42 -1.51 -13.54
CA VAL A 127 3.44 -1.50 -12.44
C VAL A 127 2.45 -2.64 -12.62
N GLN A 128 2.04 -3.28 -11.54
CA GLN A 128 0.88 -4.18 -11.56
C GLN A 128 -0.38 -3.44 -12.04
N ASP A 129 -1.27 -4.13 -12.76
CA ASP A 129 -2.57 -3.60 -13.18
C ASP A 129 -3.65 -4.65 -12.91
N PRO A 130 -4.56 -4.45 -11.94
CA PRO A 130 -4.74 -3.24 -11.14
C PRO A 130 -3.76 -3.13 -9.96
N VAL A 131 -3.49 -1.89 -9.53
CA VAL A 131 -2.72 -1.61 -8.31
C VAL A 131 -3.04 -0.22 -7.73
N TYR A 132 -2.53 0.06 -6.53
CA TYR A 132 -2.63 1.36 -5.89
C TYR A 132 -2.15 2.51 -6.81
N PRO A 133 -2.99 3.54 -7.10
CA PRO A 133 -2.75 4.49 -8.19
C PRO A 133 -1.56 5.44 -7.98
N VAL A 134 -1.04 5.57 -6.75
CA VAL A 134 0.08 6.47 -6.44
C VAL A 134 1.31 6.16 -7.28
N TYR A 135 1.55 4.89 -7.61
CA TYR A 135 2.73 4.47 -8.37
C TYR A 135 2.71 5.06 -9.79
N VAL A 136 1.53 5.05 -10.43
CA VAL A 136 1.32 5.63 -11.76
C VAL A 136 1.32 7.15 -11.67
N ASP A 137 0.47 7.73 -10.81
CA ASP A 137 0.26 9.19 -10.75
C ASP A 137 1.55 9.95 -10.47
N THR A 138 2.41 9.43 -9.58
CA THR A 138 3.68 10.10 -9.25
C THR A 138 4.73 10.00 -10.36
N ASN A 139 4.70 8.92 -11.15
CA ASN A 139 5.51 8.82 -12.37
C ASN A 139 4.99 9.70 -13.51
N VAL A 140 3.67 9.92 -13.59
CA VAL A 140 3.08 10.93 -14.49
C VAL A 140 3.56 12.32 -14.08
N MET A 141 3.41 12.71 -12.81
CA MET A 141 3.85 14.02 -12.30
C MET A 141 5.34 14.29 -12.56
N ALA A 142 6.16 13.24 -12.48
CA ALA A 142 7.59 13.29 -12.76
C ALA A 142 7.96 13.30 -14.25
N GLY A 143 7.00 13.06 -15.15
CA GLY A 143 7.21 13.09 -16.60
C GLY A 143 7.70 11.78 -17.23
N ARG A 144 7.54 10.64 -16.54
CA ARG A 144 7.99 9.32 -17.04
C ARG A 144 6.92 8.54 -17.80
N SER A 145 5.66 8.98 -17.74
CA SER A 145 4.52 8.22 -18.26
C SER A 145 4.36 8.27 -19.77
N GLY A 146 4.91 9.27 -20.45
CA GLY A 146 4.48 9.61 -21.81
C GLY A 146 3.04 10.15 -21.82
N LYS A 147 2.39 10.13 -22.99
CA LYS A 147 1.01 10.61 -23.15
C LYS A 147 0.01 9.57 -22.68
N PHE A 148 -1.16 10.07 -22.28
CA PHE A 148 -2.29 9.20 -21.99
C PHE A 148 -3.00 8.76 -23.28
N ASN A 149 -3.09 7.46 -23.50
CA ASN A 149 -3.82 6.86 -24.60
C ASN A 149 -5.25 6.53 -24.17
N LYS A 150 -6.21 7.22 -24.77
CA LYS A 150 -7.65 7.09 -24.47
C LYS A 150 -8.26 5.77 -24.97
N GLU A 151 -7.67 5.13 -25.98
CA GLU A 151 -8.17 3.86 -26.51
C GLU A 151 -7.83 2.71 -25.57
N THR A 152 -6.63 2.72 -24.99
CA THR A 152 -6.16 1.69 -24.06
C THR A 152 -6.38 2.04 -22.59
N ASN A 153 -6.81 3.27 -22.29
CA ASN A 153 -6.94 3.81 -20.93
C ASN A 153 -5.64 3.67 -20.11
N ARG A 154 -4.48 3.90 -20.76
CA ARG A 154 -3.13 3.67 -20.23
C ARG A 154 -2.17 4.75 -20.69
N TYR A 155 -1.05 4.92 -19.99
CA TYR A 155 0.03 5.80 -20.43
C TYR A 155 1.06 5.04 -21.28
N ASP A 156 1.54 5.65 -22.37
CA ASP A 156 2.34 4.97 -23.39
C ASP A 156 3.69 4.41 -22.91
N ASN A 157 4.33 5.09 -21.94
CA ASN A 157 5.68 4.78 -21.48
C ASN A 157 5.70 4.03 -20.12
N ILE A 158 4.56 3.47 -19.71
CA ILE A 158 4.46 2.59 -18.54
C ILE A 158 4.27 1.14 -19.02
N VAL A 159 5.00 0.20 -18.44
CA VAL A 159 4.76 -1.23 -18.62
C VAL A 159 3.68 -1.66 -17.62
N TYR A 160 2.53 -2.11 -18.11
CA TYR A 160 1.45 -2.61 -17.27
C TYR A 160 1.53 -4.13 -17.15
N LEU A 161 1.74 -4.61 -15.93
CA LEU A 161 1.82 -6.01 -15.58
C LEU A 161 0.40 -6.50 -15.23
N GLU A 162 -0.30 -7.02 -16.22
CA GLU A 162 -1.72 -7.38 -16.09
C GLU A 162 -1.94 -8.50 -15.07
N CYS A 163 -2.79 -8.23 -14.08
CA CYS A 163 -3.24 -9.13 -13.05
C CYS A 163 -4.73 -9.39 -13.28
N THR A 164 -5.08 -10.55 -13.83
CA THR A 164 -6.44 -10.91 -14.23
C THR A 164 -6.88 -12.22 -13.58
N ALA A 165 -8.17 -12.55 -13.65
CA ALA A 165 -8.65 -13.86 -13.21
C ALA A 165 -7.91 -15.02 -13.89
N ASP A 166 -7.60 -14.89 -15.18
CA ASP A 166 -6.97 -15.95 -15.99
C ASP A 166 -5.56 -16.31 -15.53
N ASN A 167 -4.84 -15.34 -14.94
CA ASN A 167 -3.51 -15.57 -14.36
C ASN A 167 -3.52 -15.58 -12.82
N ASN A 168 -4.70 -15.73 -12.20
CA ASN A 168 -4.89 -15.68 -10.74
C ASN A 168 -4.35 -14.39 -10.10
N PHE A 169 -4.38 -13.28 -10.84
CA PHE A 169 -3.82 -11.98 -10.47
C PHE A 169 -2.31 -12.03 -10.18
N LYS A 170 -1.60 -12.98 -10.79
CA LYS A 170 -0.16 -13.12 -10.73
C LYS A 170 0.40 -12.79 -12.12
N PRO A 171 0.94 -11.57 -12.32
CA PRO A 171 1.35 -11.14 -13.64
C PRO A 171 2.59 -11.91 -14.11
N SER A 172 2.77 -12.01 -15.42
CA SER A 172 4.03 -12.44 -15.99
C SER A 172 5.13 -11.40 -15.78
N LEU A 173 6.38 -11.82 -15.90
CA LEU A 173 7.51 -10.89 -15.99
C LEU A 173 7.30 -9.91 -17.16
N PRO A 174 7.91 -8.71 -17.12
CA PRO A 174 7.81 -7.72 -18.19
C PRO A 174 8.22 -8.31 -19.55
N ASP A 175 7.44 -8.01 -20.59
CA ASP A 175 7.70 -8.41 -21.97
C ASP A 175 8.76 -7.55 -22.67
N ARG A 176 9.05 -6.38 -22.10
CA ARG A 176 10.12 -5.46 -22.49
C ARG A 176 10.89 -4.99 -21.27
N LYS A 177 12.08 -4.44 -21.49
CA LYS A 177 12.94 -3.92 -20.42
C LYS A 177 12.17 -2.92 -19.55
N ALA A 178 12.22 -3.12 -18.24
CA ALA A 178 11.76 -2.19 -17.22
C ALA A 178 12.92 -1.96 -16.25
N ASP A 179 13.18 -0.70 -15.89
CA ASP A 179 14.27 -0.32 -15.00
C ASP A 179 13.78 -0.28 -13.54
N LEU A 180 12.53 0.14 -13.29
CA LEU A 180 11.87 0.07 -11.98
C LEU A 180 10.62 -0.80 -12.06
N ILE A 181 10.42 -1.68 -11.08
CA ILE A 181 9.29 -2.61 -11.02
C ILE A 181 8.56 -2.43 -9.70
N TYR A 182 7.37 -1.85 -9.73
CA TYR A 182 6.51 -1.73 -8.56
C TYR A 182 5.75 -3.04 -8.35
N LEU A 183 6.04 -3.72 -7.24
CA LEU A 183 5.32 -4.90 -6.78
C LEU A 183 4.69 -4.60 -5.42
N CYS A 184 3.37 -4.73 -5.32
CA CYS A 184 2.63 -4.59 -4.08
C CYS A 184 2.12 -5.96 -3.64
N TYR A 185 2.62 -6.47 -2.51
CA TYR A 185 2.23 -7.76 -1.97
C TYR A 185 2.19 -7.76 -0.43
N PRO A 186 1.04 -8.11 0.19
CA PRO A 186 -0.26 -8.39 -0.43
C PRO A 186 -0.81 -7.22 -1.27
N ASN A 187 -1.34 -7.54 -2.46
CA ASN A 187 -1.70 -6.54 -3.45
C ASN A 187 -2.97 -5.77 -3.04
N ASN A 188 -2.92 -4.44 -3.20
CA ASN A 188 -4.10 -3.59 -3.19
C ASN A 188 -4.41 -3.17 -4.64
N PRO A 189 -5.54 -3.60 -5.24
CA PRO A 189 -6.79 -3.97 -4.57
C PRO A 189 -7.10 -5.47 -4.44
N THR A 190 -6.35 -6.36 -5.09
CA THR A 190 -6.80 -7.75 -5.32
C THR A 190 -6.76 -8.62 -4.07
N GLY A 191 -5.94 -8.26 -3.08
CA GLY A 191 -5.66 -9.04 -1.88
C GLY A 191 -4.80 -10.28 -2.12
N MET A 192 -4.23 -10.40 -3.32
CA MET A 192 -3.44 -11.56 -3.75
C MET A 192 -1.97 -11.42 -3.36
N THR A 193 -1.27 -12.55 -3.31
CA THR A 193 0.13 -12.69 -2.89
C THR A 193 0.93 -13.53 -3.90
N LEU A 194 2.25 -13.57 -3.72
CA LEU A 194 3.13 -14.53 -4.38
C LEU A 194 3.65 -15.53 -3.34
N SER A 195 3.92 -16.75 -3.78
CA SER A 195 4.74 -17.67 -2.99
C SER A 195 6.22 -17.26 -3.01
N LYS A 196 7.03 -17.90 -2.17
CA LYS A 196 8.49 -17.69 -2.15
C LYS A 196 9.13 -17.96 -3.51
N ASP A 197 8.75 -19.04 -4.18
CA ASP A 197 9.26 -19.42 -5.51
C ASP A 197 8.81 -18.46 -6.62
N GLU A 198 7.60 -17.91 -6.52
CA GLU A 198 7.11 -16.92 -7.47
C GLU A 198 7.85 -15.58 -7.29
N LEU A 199 8.08 -15.14 -6.05
CA LEU A 199 8.84 -13.92 -5.78
C LEU A 199 10.32 -14.07 -6.18
N LYS A 200 10.89 -15.27 -6.04
CA LYS A 200 12.25 -15.57 -6.52
C LYS A 200 12.42 -15.29 -8.01
N LYS A 201 11.43 -15.60 -8.85
CA LYS A 201 11.48 -15.30 -10.30
C LYS A 201 11.63 -13.80 -10.58
N TRP A 202 11.01 -12.95 -9.76
CA TRP A 202 11.14 -11.50 -9.87
C TRP A 202 12.53 -11.01 -9.47
N VAL A 203 13.09 -11.53 -8.37
CA VAL A 203 14.45 -11.19 -7.93
C VAL A 203 15.48 -11.63 -8.97
N ASP A 204 15.34 -12.84 -9.50
CA ASP A 204 16.23 -13.36 -10.56
C ASP A 204 16.13 -12.52 -11.85
N TYR A 205 14.91 -12.13 -12.25
CA TYR A 205 14.69 -11.24 -13.38
C TYR A 205 15.34 -9.87 -13.15
N ALA A 206 15.16 -9.27 -11.98
CA ALA A 206 15.70 -7.96 -11.66
C ALA A 206 17.24 -7.97 -11.70
N LYS A 207 17.87 -9.01 -11.15
CA LYS A 207 19.32 -9.22 -11.22
C LYS A 207 19.80 -9.37 -12.66
N ALA A 208 19.11 -10.16 -13.48
CA ALA A 208 19.48 -10.39 -14.87
C ALA A 208 19.37 -9.12 -15.75
N ASN A 209 18.50 -8.18 -15.38
CA ASN A 209 18.19 -7.00 -16.19
C ASN A 209 18.70 -5.68 -15.62
N ASN A 210 19.43 -5.70 -14.49
CA ASN A 210 19.78 -4.51 -13.71
C ASN A 210 18.55 -3.64 -13.40
N ALA A 211 17.41 -4.28 -13.13
CA ALA A 211 16.19 -3.61 -12.72
C ALA A 211 16.12 -3.53 -11.20
N ILE A 212 15.36 -2.58 -10.69
CA ILE A 212 15.15 -2.40 -9.25
C ILE A 212 13.68 -2.65 -8.93
N ILE A 213 13.45 -3.53 -7.98
CA ILE A 213 12.13 -3.82 -7.43
C ILE A 213 11.81 -2.81 -6.34
N LEU A 214 10.68 -2.14 -6.50
CA LEU A 214 10.06 -1.28 -5.49
C LEU A 214 8.94 -2.10 -4.85
N TYR A 215 9.26 -2.77 -3.74
CA TYR A 215 8.40 -3.75 -3.08
C TYR A 215 7.58 -3.12 -1.95
N ASP A 216 6.28 -2.89 -2.19
CA ASP A 216 5.36 -2.35 -1.19
C ASP A 216 4.69 -3.49 -0.42
N SER A 217 5.13 -3.70 0.83
CA SER A 217 4.60 -4.71 1.74
C SER A 217 3.80 -4.10 2.88
N ALA A 218 3.10 -2.98 2.63
CA ALA A 218 2.27 -2.28 3.62
C ALA A 218 1.14 -3.13 4.25
N TYR A 219 0.83 -4.32 3.71
CA TYR A 219 -0.21 -5.23 4.21
C TYR A 219 0.36 -6.56 4.73
N GLU A 220 1.66 -6.68 4.94
CA GLU A 220 2.28 -7.95 5.35
C GLU A 220 1.67 -8.54 6.60
N ALA A 221 1.23 -7.69 7.55
CA ALA A 221 0.76 -8.13 8.85
C ALA A 221 -0.52 -8.97 8.75
N PHE A 222 -1.20 -8.91 7.60
CA PHE A 222 -2.44 -9.62 7.31
C PHE A 222 -2.22 -10.97 6.62
N ILE A 223 -1.00 -11.32 6.21
CA ILE A 223 -0.67 -12.62 5.62
C ILE A 223 -1.04 -13.75 6.60
N GLN A 224 -1.75 -14.77 6.10
CA GLN A 224 -2.18 -15.94 6.88
C GLN A 224 -1.56 -17.25 6.39
N GLU A 225 -1.19 -17.33 5.10
CA GLU A 225 -0.61 -18.53 4.50
C GLU A 225 0.90 -18.63 4.75
N GLU A 226 1.39 -19.83 5.05
CA GLU A 226 2.78 -20.07 5.48
C GLU A 226 3.83 -19.87 4.37
N ASP A 227 3.50 -20.18 3.11
CA ASP A 227 4.43 -20.08 1.96
C ASP A 227 4.45 -18.67 1.31
N VAL A 228 3.85 -17.69 1.98
CA VAL A 228 3.86 -16.29 1.52
C VAL A 228 4.94 -15.51 2.27
N PRO A 229 5.98 -14.98 1.58
CA PRO A 229 7.01 -14.19 2.23
C PRO A 229 6.43 -12.87 2.74
N HIS A 230 6.82 -12.48 3.96
CA HIS A 230 6.41 -11.21 4.56
C HIS A 230 7.38 -10.07 4.21
N SER A 231 8.60 -10.40 3.76
CA SER A 231 9.58 -9.44 3.23
C SER A 231 10.20 -9.99 1.95
N ILE A 232 10.50 -9.10 1.00
CA ILE A 232 11.24 -9.48 -0.20
C ILE A 232 12.65 -10.00 0.13
N TYR A 233 13.21 -9.58 1.26
CA TYR A 233 14.54 -10.00 1.70
C TYR A 233 14.58 -11.43 2.29
N GLU A 234 13.44 -12.12 2.34
CA GLU A 234 13.40 -13.59 2.54
C GLU A 234 13.92 -14.35 1.30
N ILE A 235 14.08 -13.66 0.17
CA ILE A 235 14.63 -14.18 -1.08
C ILE A 235 16.11 -13.83 -1.17
N GLU A 236 16.95 -14.84 -1.37
CA GLU A 236 18.39 -14.65 -1.57
C GLU A 236 18.69 -13.74 -2.76
N GLY A 237 19.60 -12.78 -2.56
CA GLY A 237 19.98 -11.78 -3.58
C GLY A 237 19.02 -10.58 -3.69
N ALA A 238 17.90 -10.56 -2.96
CA ALA A 238 16.97 -9.42 -3.01
C ALA A 238 17.60 -8.09 -2.58
N LYS A 239 18.55 -8.11 -1.62
CA LYS A 239 19.24 -6.89 -1.16
C LYS A 239 20.03 -6.19 -2.27
N GLU A 240 20.38 -6.88 -3.35
CA GLU A 240 21.09 -6.32 -4.50
C GLU A 240 20.17 -5.56 -5.46
N VAL A 241 18.85 -5.81 -5.40
CA VAL A 241 17.88 -5.36 -6.43
C VAL A 241 16.57 -4.81 -5.90
N ALA A 242 16.34 -4.75 -4.58
CA ALA A 242 15.06 -4.34 -4.02
C ALA A 242 15.16 -3.21 -2.99
N ILE A 243 14.14 -2.36 -3.00
CA ILE A 243 13.77 -1.42 -1.93
C ILE A 243 12.43 -1.88 -1.39
N GLU A 244 12.29 -1.95 -0.06
CA GLU A 244 11.04 -2.39 0.58
C GLU A 244 10.37 -1.24 1.34
N PHE A 245 9.05 -1.11 1.19
CA PHE A 245 8.22 -0.11 1.87
C PHE A 245 7.27 -0.78 2.84
N ARG A 246 7.19 -0.23 4.06
CA ARG A 246 6.44 -0.79 5.18
C ARG A 246 5.58 0.28 5.82
N SER A 247 4.45 -0.10 6.41
CA SER A 247 3.54 0.89 7.00
C SER A 247 2.92 0.44 8.32
N PHE A 248 3.10 1.27 9.35
CA PHE A 248 2.36 1.12 10.61
C PHE A 248 0.89 1.53 10.46
N SER A 249 0.50 2.22 9.38
CA SER A 249 -0.88 2.65 9.18
C SER A 249 -1.86 1.49 9.09
N LYS A 250 -1.46 0.38 8.46
CA LYS A 250 -2.33 -0.80 8.29
C LYS A 250 -2.11 -1.82 9.39
N THR A 251 -0.87 -2.02 9.81
CA THR A 251 -0.51 -2.93 10.91
C THR A 251 -1.04 -2.48 12.26
N ALA A 252 -0.89 -1.19 12.60
CA ALA A 252 -1.18 -0.67 13.94
C ALA A 252 -2.27 0.41 13.99
N GLY A 253 -2.92 0.68 12.86
CA GLY A 253 -3.96 1.70 12.75
C GLY A 253 -3.45 3.14 12.76
N PHE A 254 -2.19 3.37 12.39
CA PHE A 254 -1.58 4.70 12.34
C PHE A 254 -2.02 5.49 11.08
N THR A 255 -3.25 5.32 10.62
CA THR A 255 -3.75 6.01 9.42
C THR A 255 -3.78 7.52 9.63
N GLY A 256 -4.18 7.98 10.83
CA GLY A 256 -4.10 9.38 11.25
C GLY A 256 -2.78 9.80 11.93
N ILE A 257 -2.05 8.86 12.54
CA ILE A 257 -0.81 9.13 13.31
C ILE A 257 0.44 9.28 12.43
N ARG A 258 0.41 8.68 11.23
CA ARG A 258 1.42 8.84 10.16
C ARG A 258 2.81 8.32 10.56
N CYS A 259 3.03 7.02 10.36
CA CYS A 259 4.35 6.41 10.49
C CYS A 259 4.50 5.23 9.52
N ALA A 260 5.66 5.12 8.91
CA ALA A 260 6.08 4.07 7.99
C ALA A 260 7.61 3.98 8.01
N TYR A 261 8.15 3.04 7.25
CA TYR A 261 9.58 3.00 7.02
C TYR A 261 9.91 2.37 5.66
N THR A 262 11.07 2.74 5.13
CA THR A 262 11.64 2.19 3.90
C THR A 262 12.97 1.52 4.23
N VAL A 263 13.21 0.34 3.68
CA VAL A 263 14.52 -0.33 3.74
C VAL A 263 15.22 -0.17 2.39
N VAL A 264 16.35 0.53 2.39
CA VAL A 264 17.22 0.71 1.22
C VAL A 264 18.57 0.06 1.53
N PRO A 265 18.83 -1.16 1.04
CA PRO A 265 20.07 -1.89 1.34
C PRO A 265 21.32 -1.15 0.87
N ARG A 266 22.44 -1.35 1.57
CA ARG A 266 23.76 -0.87 1.13
C ARG A 266 24.37 -1.70 0.01
N GLU A 267 23.81 -2.86 -0.26
CA GLU A 267 24.17 -3.72 -1.39
C GLU A 267 23.55 -3.21 -2.71
N LEU A 268 22.48 -2.42 -2.61
CA LEU A 268 21.71 -1.93 -3.76
C LEU A 268 22.42 -0.77 -4.46
N LYS A 269 22.62 -0.94 -5.77
CA LYS A 269 23.33 0.02 -6.63
C LYS A 269 22.48 0.39 -7.84
N GLY A 270 22.52 1.67 -8.20
CA GLY A 270 22.12 2.18 -9.51
C GLY A 270 23.34 2.50 -10.36
N PHE A 271 23.10 2.95 -11.59
CA PHE A 271 24.15 3.30 -12.55
C PHE A 271 23.97 4.71 -13.08
N THR A 272 25.06 5.45 -13.20
CA THR A 272 25.11 6.71 -13.96
C THR A 272 25.08 6.44 -15.47
N PRO A 273 24.84 7.46 -16.33
CA PRO A 273 24.85 7.28 -17.78
C PRO A 273 26.17 6.73 -18.37
N ASP A 274 27.30 6.95 -17.69
CA ASP A 274 28.62 6.41 -18.06
C ASP A 274 28.93 5.05 -17.40
N GLY A 275 27.98 4.47 -16.67
CA GLY A 275 28.05 3.10 -16.13
C GLY A 275 28.71 2.99 -14.75
N GLN A 276 29.00 4.10 -14.06
CA GLN A 276 29.50 4.07 -12.70
C GLN A 276 28.41 3.61 -11.72
N GLN A 277 28.77 2.69 -10.83
CA GLN A 277 27.88 2.24 -9.75
C GLN A 277 27.74 3.30 -8.66
N VAL A 278 26.50 3.55 -8.23
CA VAL A 278 26.15 4.49 -7.14
C VAL A 278 25.25 3.79 -6.14
N LEU A 279 25.53 3.95 -4.84
CA LEU A 279 24.70 3.41 -3.78
C LEU A 279 23.37 4.17 -3.70
N LEU A 280 22.25 3.47 -3.88
CA LEU A 280 20.94 4.10 -3.80
C LEU A 280 20.61 4.56 -2.37
N ASN A 281 21.16 3.87 -1.36
CA ASN A 281 21.05 4.25 0.05
C ASN A 281 21.56 5.69 0.27
N ASP A 282 22.70 6.07 -0.32
CA ASP A 282 23.27 7.41 -0.13
C ASP A 282 22.43 8.49 -0.83
N LEU A 283 21.87 8.19 -2.01
CA LEU A 283 20.95 9.08 -2.72
C LEU A 283 19.65 9.29 -1.94
N TRP A 284 19.06 8.20 -1.45
CA TRP A 284 17.84 8.26 -0.64
C TRP A 284 18.07 9.00 0.67
N ASN A 285 19.19 8.73 1.35
CA ASN A 285 19.58 9.46 2.55
C ASN A 285 19.68 10.96 2.28
N ARG A 286 20.40 11.36 1.22
CA ARG A 286 20.54 12.78 0.87
C ARG A 286 19.18 13.43 0.59
N ARG A 287 18.28 12.74 -0.12
CA ARG A 287 16.91 13.21 -0.37
C ARG A 287 16.15 13.36 0.96
N HIS A 288 16.20 12.34 1.80
CA HIS A 288 15.50 12.27 3.07
C HIS A 288 15.90 13.42 4.00
N THR A 289 17.19 13.66 4.19
CA THR A 289 17.68 14.75 5.06
C THR A 289 17.60 16.15 4.45
N THR A 290 17.16 16.28 3.18
CA THR A 290 16.99 17.58 2.52
C THR A 290 15.52 18.00 2.45
N LYS A 291 14.61 17.05 2.23
CA LYS A 291 13.19 17.31 1.98
C LYS A 291 12.27 16.88 3.13
N PHE A 292 12.80 16.31 4.20
CA PHE A 292 12.03 15.80 5.32
C PHE A 292 12.71 16.11 6.66
N ASN A 293 11.93 16.44 7.68
CA ASN A 293 12.40 16.83 9.02
C ASN A 293 12.22 15.71 10.06
N GLY A 294 11.99 14.47 9.62
CA GLY A 294 11.80 13.32 10.49
C GLY A 294 10.36 13.16 11.00
N VAL A 295 10.04 11.93 11.41
CA VAL A 295 8.78 11.59 12.10
C VAL A 295 8.82 12.09 13.54
N SER A 296 7.71 12.62 14.06
CA SER A 296 7.67 13.16 15.43
C SER A 296 8.08 12.13 16.49
N TYR A 297 8.75 12.59 17.56
CA TYR A 297 9.15 11.74 18.69
C TYR A 297 7.98 10.94 19.28
N VAL A 298 6.85 11.60 19.51
CA VAL A 298 5.63 10.97 20.07
C VAL A 298 5.13 9.85 19.17
N THR A 299 5.07 10.08 17.86
CA THR A 299 4.67 9.07 16.89
C THR A 299 5.63 7.88 16.90
N GLN A 300 6.95 8.12 16.91
CA GLN A 300 7.94 7.05 16.94
C GLN A 300 7.87 6.24 18.25
N ARG A 301 7.62 6.88 19.40
CA ARG A 301 7.40 6.18 20.68
C ARG A 301 6.16 5.30 20.65
N GLY A 302 5.07 5.77 20.04
CA GLY A 302 3.89 4.96 19.78
C GLY A 302 4.19 3.76 18.87
N ALA A 303 4.91 3.97 17.77
CA ALA A 303 5.28 2.89 16.86
C ALA A 303 6.21 1.86 17.52
N ALA A 304 7.17 2.28 18.35
CA ALA A 304 8.02 1.34 19.08
C ALA A 304 7.24 0.46 20.07
N ALA A 305 6.15 0.99 20.65
CA ALA A 305 5.33 0.25 21.59
C ALA A 305 4.59 -0.94 20.97
N ILE A 306 4.40 -0.98 19.64
CA ILE A 306 3.78 -2.14 18.98
C ILE A 306 4.64 -3.41 19.13
N TYR A 307 5.95 -3.23 19.35
CA TYR A 307 6.89 -4.32 19.49
C TYR A 307 7.04 -4.81 20.94
N SER A 308 6.39 -4.16 21.91
CA SER A 308 6.31 -4.69 23.29
C SER A 308 5.48 -5.98 23.30
N PRO A 309 5.62 -6.85 24.32
CA PRO A 309 4.77 -8.04 24.45
C PRO A 309 3.27 -7.73 24.36
N GLU A 310 2.82 -6.69 25.07
CA GLU A 310 1.42 -6.24 25.08
C GLU A 310 1.03 -5.63 23.74
N GLY A 311 1.92 -4.83 23.12
CA GLY A 311 1.71 -4.27 21.80
C GLY A 311 1.50 -5.34 20.75
N LYS A 312 2.35 -6.37 20.72
CA LYS A 312 2.24 -7.49 19.77
C LYS A 312 0.92 -8.24 19.92
N GLU A 313 0.49 -8.52 21.14
CA GLU A 313 -0.79 -9.18 21.41
C GLU A 313 -1.97 -8.33 20.91
N GLN A 314 -1.97 -7.03 21.22
CA GLN A 314 -3.03 -6.11 20.81
C GLN A 314 -3.10 -5.92 19.29
N ILE A 315 -1.95 -5.84 18.63
CA ILE A 315 -1.85 -5.77 17.16
C ILE A 315 -2.37 -7.07 16.53
N LYS A 316 -1.98 -8.23 17.05
CA LYS A 316 -2.49 -9.51 16.57
C LYS A 316 -4.02 -9.57 16.69
N ALA A 317 -4.58 -9.21 17.84
CA ALA A 317 -6.03 -9.18 18.03
C ALA A 317 -6.75 -8.23 17.05
N LEU A 318 -6.13 -7.09 16.71
CA LEU A 318 -6.63 -6.16 15.72
C LEU A 318 -6.63 -6.75 14.30
N VAL A 319 -5.52 -7.38 13.90
CA VAL A 319 -5.40 -8.07 12.61
C VAL A 319 -6.44 -9.19 12.52
N ASP A 320 -6.53 -10.06 13.54
CA ASP A 320 -7.48 -11.17 13.60
C ASP A 320 -8.94 -10.68 13.47
N TYR A 321 -9.27 -9.55 14.09
CA TYR A 321 -10.58 -8.92 13.97
C TYR A 321 -10.91 -8.57 12.52
N TYR A 322 -9.98 -7.91 11.82
CA TYR A 322 -10.19 -7.52 10.42
C TYR A 322 -10.13 -8.72 9.47
N MET A 323 -9.30 -9.73 9.71
CA MET A 323 -9.28 -10.93 8.88
C MET A 323 -10.55 -11.77 9.07
N THR A 324 -11.12 -11.78 10.27
CA THR A 324 -12.43 -12.37 10.48
C THR A 324 -13.52 -11.55 9.76
N ASN A 325 -13.42 -10.21 9.67
CA ASN A 325 -14.34 -9.42 8.83
C ASN A 325 -14.17 -9.79 7.35
N ALA A 326 -12.91 -9.93 6.89
CA ALA A 326 -12.60 -10.29 5.53
C ALA A 326 -13.22 -11.63 5.13
N LYS A 327 -13.13 -12.62 6.03
CA LYS A 327 -13.79 -13.92 5.90
C LYS A 327 -15.30 -13.80 5.74
N ILE A 328 -15.98 -13.01 6.60
CA ILE A 328 -17.43 -12.81 6.51
C ILE A 328 -17.83 -12.21 5.14
N ILE A 329 -17.11 -11.19 4.67
CA ILE A 329 -17.41 -10.57 3.37
C ILE A 329 -17.18 -11.58 2.26
N ARG A 330 -16.01 -12.23 2.24
CA ARG A 330 -15.62 -13.20 1.19
C ARG A 330 -16.63 -14.34 1.09
N GLU A 331 -16.90 -15.03 2.19
CA GLU A 331 -17.83 -16.17 2.23
C GLU A 331 -19.28 -15.74 1.99
N GLY A 332 -19.66 -14.56 2.50
CA GLY A 332 -20.98 -13.99 2.30
C GLY A 332 -21.29 -13.72 0.83
N LEU A 333 -20.36 -13.11 0.10
CA LEU A 333 -20.50 -12.84 -1.33
C LEU A 333 -20.40 -14.12 -2.17
N ALA A 334 -19.49 -15.03 -1.84
CA ALA A 334 -19.39 -16.32 -2.52
C ALA A 334 -20.68 -17.15 -2.36
N SER A 335 -21.35 -17.07 -1.21
CA SER A 335 -22.59 -17.82 -0.94
C SER A 335 -23.78 -17.45 -1.84
N ILE A 336 -23.73 -16.28 -2.49
CA ILE A 336 -24.73 -15.83 -3.49
C ILE A 336 -24.22 -15.93 -4.94
N GLY A 337 -23.14 -16.68 -5.17
CA GLY A 337 -22.63 -16.97 -6.52
C GLY A 337 -21.72 -15.91 -7.12
N LEU A 338 -21.32 -14.88 -6.36
CA LEU A 338 -20.33 -13.91 -6.85
C LEU A 338 -18.93 -14.53 -6.90
N GLU A 339 -18.17 -14.17 -7.92
CA GLU A 339 -16.77 -14.57 -8.08
C GLU A 339 -15.86 -13.64 -7.26
N VAL A 340 -15.16 -14.19 -6.26
CA VAL A 340 -14.46 -13.45 -5.21
C VAL A 340 -13.03 -13.93 -5.01
N TYR A 341 -12.11 -12.97 -4.88
CA TYR A 341 -10.68 -13.14 -4.64
C TYR A 341 -10.23 -12.29 -3.45
N GLY A 342 -8.98 -12.48 -3.01
CA GLY A 342 -8.45 -11.79 -1.83
C GLY A 342 -9.15 -12.19 -0.52
N GLY A 343 -9.00 -11.40 0.53
CA GLY A 343 -9.63 -11.66 1.82
C GLY A 343 -9.03 -12.82 2.62
N VAL A 344 -7.89 -13.36 2.16
CA VAL A 344 -7.13 -14.43 2.83
C VAL A 344 -5.84 -13.89 3.43
N ASN A 345 -5.02 -13.16 2.65
CA ASN A 345 -3.76 -12.56 3.11
C ASN A 345 -3.80 -11.04 3.21
N ALA A 346 -4.98 -10.44 3.00
CA ALA A 346 -5.17 -9.00 2.99
C ALA A 346 -6.58 -8.65 3.48
N PRO A 347 -6.78 -7.45 4.05
CA PRO A 347 -8.10 -6.97 4.47
C PRO A 347 -8.92 -6.41 3.29
N TYR A 348 -8.74 -6.96 2.09
CA TYR A 348 -9.41 -6.54 0.87
C TYR A 348 -10.04 -7.73 0.15
N ILE A 349 -11.30 -7.56 -0.23
CA ILE A 349 -12.07 -8.50 -1.00
C ILE A 349 -12.24 -7.91 -2.40
N TRP A 350 -11.79 -8.66 -3.39
CA TRP A 350 -11.86 -8.28 -4.79
C TRP A 350 -12.88 -9.14 -5.48
N LEU A 351 -13.95 -8.55 -5.99
CA LEU A 351 -15.03 -9.29 -6.65
C LEU A 351 -15.21 -8.85 -8.09
N LYS A 352 -15.57 -9.80 -8.93
CA LYS A 352 -16.03 -9.53 -10.29
C LYS A 352 -17.45 -8.97 -10.22
N THR A 353 -17.72 -7.91 -10.96
CA THR A 353 -19.06 -7.33 -11.01
C THR A 353 -20.03 -8.31 -11.68
N PRO A 354 -21.27 -8.43 -11.19
CA PRO A 354 -22.24 -9.36 -11.75
C PRO A 354 -22.79 -8.86 -13.09
N ASN A 355 -23.25 -9.77 -13.94
CA ASN A 355 -23.91 -9.52 -15.23
C ASN A 355 -23.16 -8.57 -16.18
N GLY A 356 -21.83 -8.49 -16.08
CA GLY A 356 -21.02 -7.62 -16.92
C GLY A 356 -21.18 -6.12 -16.65
N LEU A 357 -21.72 -5.74 -15.48
CA LEU A 357 -21.78 -4.34 -15.07
C LEU A 357 -20.38 -3.70 -15.05
N ASP A 358 -20.25 -2.47 -15.50
CA ASP A 358 -19.01 -1.73 -15.31
C ASP A 358 -18.79 -1.39 -13.82
N SER A 359 -17.53 -1.11 -13.45
CA SER A 359 -17.15 -0.88 -12.05
C SER A 359 -17.88 0.31 -11.40
N TRP A 360 -18.22 1.35 -12.17
CA TRP A 360 -18.93 2.53 -11.66
C TRP A 360 -20.45 2.30 -11.61
N ALA A 361 -21.03 1.58 -12.57
CA ALA A 361 -22.42 1.16 -12.51
C ALA A 361 -22.67 0.26 -11.30
N PHE A 362 -21.74 -0.66 -10.99
CA PHE A 362 -21.86 -1.48 -9.79
C PHE A 362 -21.68 -0.65 -8.50
N PHE A 363 -20.79 0.35 -8.50
CA PHE A 363 -20.70 1.32 -7.40
C PHE A 363 -22.03 2.05 -7.15
N ASP A 364 -22.62 2.62 -8.20
CA ASP A 364 -23.86 3.38 -8.11
C ASP A 364 -25.03 2.48 -7.69
N LYS A 365 -25.07 1.21 -8.17
CA LYS A 365 -26.04 0.20 -7.73
C LYS A 365 -25.93 -0.11 -6.23
N LEU A 366 -24.73 -0.41 -5.72
CA LEU A 366 -24.54 -0.69 -4.29
C LEU A 366 -24.87 0.53 -3.42
N LEU A 367 -24.52 1.73 -3.87
CA LEU A 367 -24.80 2.95 -3.12
C LEU A 367 -26.30 3.25 -3.06
N SER A 368 -27.00 3.13 -4.19
CA SER A 368 -28.41 3.47 -4.28
C SER A 368 -29.35 2.40 -3.71
N GLU A 369 -29.05 1.12 -3.89
CA GLU A 369 -29.96 0.03 -3.51
C GLU A 369 -29.62 -0.61 -2.16
N ALA A 370 -28.36 -0.54 -1.72
CA ALA A 370 -27.89 -1.15 -0.46
C ALA A 370 -27.23 -0.16 0.51
N ASN A 371 -27.08 1.11 0.12
CA ASN A 371 -26.40 2.15 0.90
C ASN A 371 -24.97 1.72 1.28
N ILE A 372 -24.28 1.01 0.38
CA ILE A 372 -22.91 0.53 0.57
C ILE A 372 -21.97 1.29 -0.34
N VAL A 373 -20.87 1.78 0.24
CA VAL A 373 -19.76 2.39 -0.49
C VAL A 373 -18.61 1.39 -0.51
N GLY A 374 -18.14 1.02 -1.70
CA GLY A 374 -16.86 0.36 -1.89
C GLY A 374 -15.99 1.15 -2.86
N THR A 375 -15.09 0.47 -3.56
CA THR A 375 -14.19 1.14 -4.53
C THR A 375 -14.32 0.51 -5.92
N PRO A 376 -14.69 1.27 -6.96
CA PRO A 376 -14.71 0.79 -8.35
C PRO A 376 -13.33 0.29 -8.76
N GLY A 377 -13.27 -0.91 -9.34
CA GLY A 377 -12.01 -1.55 -9.70
C GLY A 377 -11.20 -0.78 -10.75
N VAL A 378 -11.86 -0.16 -11.73
CA VAL A 378 -11.20 0.67 -12.76
C VAL A 378 -10.36 1.82 -12.21
N GLY A 379 -10.64 2.25 -10.97
CA GLY A 379 -9.84 3.26 -10.28
C GLY A 379 -8.41 2.84 -9.96
N PHE A 380 -8.14 1.53 -9.99
CA PHE A 380 -6.81 0.95 -9.75
C PHE A 380 -6.06 0.62 -11.05
N GLY A 381 -6.65 0.94 -12.21
CA GLY A 381 -6.09 0.64 -13.52
C GLY A 381 -7.09 -0.08 -14.43
N GLN A 382 -6.75 -0.18 -15.71
CA GLN A 382 -7.64 -0.69 -16.74
C GLN A 382 -8.05 -2.15 -16.51
N SER A 383 -7.13 -2.98 -16.01
CA SER A 383 -7.44 -4.39 -15.70
C SER A 383 -8.35 -4.54 -14.47
N GLY A 384 -8.60 -3.46 -13.73
CA GLY A 384 -9.61 -3.43 -12.67
C GLY A 384 -11.04 -3.17 -13.17
N GLN A 385 -11.24 -2.87 -14.45
CA GLN A 385 -12.57 -2.70 -15.02
C GLN A 385 -13.38 -4.00 -14.94
N GLY A 386 -14.65 -3.88 -14.54
CA GLY A 386 -15.51 -5.07 -14.30
C GLY A 386 -15.21 -5.77 -12.97
N TYR A 387 -14.47 -5.10 -12.08
CA TYR A 387 -14.26 -5.54 -10.71
C TYR A 387 -14.59 -4.44 -9.69
N PHE A 388 -14.65 -4.84 -8.43
CA PHE A 388 -14.96 -3.97 -7.30
C PHE A 388 -14.20 -4.41 -6.04
N ARG A 389 -13.75 -3.46 -5.24
CA ARG A 389 -13.07 -3.72 -3.96
C ARG A 389 -13.95 -3.36 -2.77
N LEU A 390 -14.06 -4.27 -1.82
CA LEU A 390 -14.55 -4.02 -0.47
C LEU A 390 -13.41 -4.17 0.55
N THR A 391 -13.33 -3.25 1.50
CA THR A 391 -12.39 -3.38 2.62
C THR A 391 -13.02 -4.09 3.82
N ALA A 392 -12.23 -4.87 4.54
CA ALA A 392 -12.60 -5.49 5.82
C ALA A 392 -12.45 -4.54 7.01
N PHE A 393 -11.89 -3.34 6.78
CA PHE A 393 -11.83 -2.27 7.77
C PHE A 393 -13.22 -1.66 8.03
N GLY A 394 -13.92 -2.20 9.00
CA GLY A 394 -15.27 -1.84 9.42
C GLY A 394 -15.57 -2.44 10.80
N SER A 395 -16.68 -2.06 11.43
CA SER A 395 -17.16 -2.83 12.58
C SER A 395 -17.70 -4.18 12.11
N ARG A 396 -17.67 -5.18 12.99
CA ARG A 396 -18.27 -6.51 12.77
C ARG A 396 -19.73 -6.39 12.34
N GLU A 397 -20.49 -5.60 13.10
CA GLU A 397 -21.91 -5.35 12.85
C GLU A 397 -22.15 -4.76 11.46
N ASN A 398 -21.42 -3.70 11.08
CA ASN A 398 -21.56 -3.10 9.75
C ASN A 398 -21.10 -4.06 8.64
N THR A 399 -20.12 -4.92 8.93
CA THR A 399 -19.65 -5.93 7.98
C THR A 399 -20.75 -6.96 7.70
N GLU A 400 -21.34 -7.54 8.74
CA GLU A 400 -22.45 -8.50 8.64
C GLU A 400 -23.65 -7.87 7.97
N LYS A 401 -24.02 -6.66 8.38
CA LYS A 401 -25.14 -5.91 7.81
C LYS A 401 -24.92 -5.57 6.33
N ALA A 402 -23.70 -5.21 5.93
CA ALA A 402 -23.38 -4.96 4.53
C ALA A 402 -23.53 -6.23 3.70
N VAL A 403 -23.05 -7.38 4.19
CA VAL A 403 -23.23 -8.68 3.51
C VAL A 403 -24.71 -9.02 3.36
N GLU A 404 -25.51 -8.89 4.42
CA GLU A 404 -26.95 -9.14 4.35
C GLU A 404 -27.68 -8.23 3.34
N ARG A 405 -27.33 -6.95 3.29
CA ARG A 405 -27.90 -6.03 2.30
C ARG A 405 -27.53 -6.43 0.87
N ILE A 406 -26.29 -6.86 0.63
CA ILE A 406 -25.84 -7.32 -0.69
C ILE A 406 -26.56 -8.61 -1.09
N ARG A 407 -26.78 -9.54 -0.15
CA ARG A 407 -27.56 -10.78 -0.39
C ARG A 407 -29.00 -10.51 -0.82
N GLY A 408 -29.59 -9.41 -0.35
CA GLY A 408 -30.93 -8.99 -0.73
C GLY A 408 -31.04 -8.33 -2.11
N LEU A 409 -29.92 -8.05 -2.78
CA LEU A 409 -29.93 -7.44 -4.11
C LEU A 409 -30.22 -8.48 -5.19
N SER A 410 -30.93 -8.06 -6.24
CA SER A 410 -30.98 -8.80 -7.49
C SER A 410 -29.67 -8.57 -8.25
N LEU A 411 -28.74 -9.53 -8.14
CA LEU A 411 -27.41 -9.50 -8.73
C LEU A 411 -27.28 -10.45 -9.91
#